data_AF-A0A6G2QSC5-F1
#
_entry.id   AF-A0A6G2QSC5-F1
#
_cell.length_a   1.000
_cell.length_b   1.000
_cell.length_c   1.000
_cell.angle_alpha   90.00
_cell.angle_beta   90.00
_cell.angle_gamma   90.00
#
_symmetry.space_group_name_H-M   'P 1'
#
loop_
_entity.id
_entity.type
_entity.pdbx_description
1 polymer ?
#
loop_
_entity_poly.entity_id
_entity_poly.type
_entity_poly.pdbx_seq_one_letter_code
_entity_poly.pdbx_strand_id
1 'polypeptide(L)'
;SVGGWTNGVWNMTFTGVQGAPASNFETGPYTTFDTTPISREKPFLHLDGSEYKVFVPAKRTNARGVSWPANTGGTSLPLDRFYVVKPGATAATINAALDQGLNLLFTPGVYHIDRTIEVKRADTVVLGLGLATIVPDGGVDAMHVADVDGVRLAGFLIDAGPQRSDTLLRVGPADASADHSANPTTVQDVFVRIGGAGPGLATDSVVINSDDVIVDHTWIWRADHGEGVGWETNRADYGLRVNGDDVLTTGLFVEHFNKYDV
;
A
#
# COMPACT_ATOMS: atom_id res chain seq x y z
N SER A 1 -11.45 20.10 5.33
CA SER A 1 -12.82 20.39 4.89
C SER A 1 -12.76 20.88 3.45
N VAL A 2 -13.87 20.78 2.72
CA VAL A 2 -14.06 21.47 1.43
C VAL A 2 -15.02 22.64 1.63
N GLY A 3 -14.78 23.75 0.94
CA GLY A 3 -15.68 24.93 0.99
C GLY A 3 -16.99 24.72 0.21
N GLY A 4 -16.98 23.76 -0.72
CA GLY A 4 -18.12 23.33 -1.52
C GLY A 4 -17.67 22.32 -2.58
N TRP A 5 -18.63 21.59 -3.15
CA TRP A 5 -18.40 20.63 -4.22
C TRP A 5 -19.45 20.82 -5.32
N THR A 6 -19.00 21.12 -6.54
CA THR A 6 -19.87 21.73 -7.56
C THR A 6 -20.24 20.81 -8.72
N ASN A 7 -19.63 19.62 -8.85
CA ASN A 7 -19.87 18.72 -9.99
C ASN A 7 -19.60 17.25 -9.62
N GLY A 8 -20.31 16.30 -10.22
CA GLY A 8 -19.90 14.91 -10.28
C GLY A 8 -20.21 14.30 -11.65
N VAL A 9 -19.35 13.38 -12.10
CA VAL A 9 -19.48 12.73 -13.42
C VAL A 9 -20.04 11.32 -13.24
N TRP A 10 -19.22 10.35 -12.84
CA TRP A 10 -19.65 8.95 -12.69
C TRP A 10 -19.75 8.51 -11.24
N ASN A 11 -18.70 8.75 -10.43
CA ASN A 11 -18.65 8.35 -9.04
C ASN A 11 -17.81 9.34 -8.24
N MET A 12 -18.45 10.07 -7.32
CA MET A 12 -17.76 10.90 -6.32
C MET A 12 -18.15 10.39 -4.94
N THR A 13 -17.21 9.71 -4.30
CA THR A 13 -17.41 9.14 -2.96
C THR A 13 -16.66 9.97 -1.92
N PHE A 14 -17.34 10.26 -0.80
CA PHE A 14 -16.81 11.01 0.33
C PHE A 14 -17.02 10.22 1.61
N THR A 15 -15.98 10.07 2.42
CA THR A 15 -16.08 9.51 3.78
C THR A 15 -15.37 10.47 4.74
N GLY A 16 -16.03 10.89 5.82
CA GLY A 16 -15.39 11.78 6.79
C GLY A 16 -15.13 13.21 6.28
N VAL A 17 -15.71 13.63 5.15
CA VAL A 17 -15.41 14.93 4.55
C VAL A 17 -16.35 16.02 5.07
N GLN A 18 -15.82 16.92 5.89
CA GLN A 18 -16.53 18.15 6.27
C GLN A 18 -16.78 19.03 5.04
N GLY A 19 -18.05 19.35 4.77
CA GLY A 19 -18.48 20.16 3.62
C GLY A 19 -18.79 19.35 2.35
N ALA A 20 -18.72 18.01 2.40
CA ALA A 20 -19.17 17.17 1.29
C ALA A 20 -20.68 17.36 1.02
N PRO A 21 -21.11 17.21 -0.24
CA PRO A 21 -22.53 17.25 -0.58
C PRO A 21 -23.24 16.06 0.09
N ALA A 22 -24.53 16.20 0.39
CA ALA A 22 -25.33 15.07 0.84
C ALA A 22 -25.34 13.97 -0.22
N SER A 23 -25.40 12.71 0.21
CA SER A 23 -25.59 11.58 -0.69
C SER A 23 -26.81 11.81 -1.57
N ASN A 24 -26.65 11.58 -2.86
CA ASN A 24 -27.73 11.68 -3.83
C ASN A 24 -27.73 10.52 -4.83
N PHE A 25 -27.16 9.37 -4.45
CA PHE A 25 -26.90 8.22 -5.32
C PHE A 25 -28.09 7.77 -6.19
N GLU A 26 -29.33 7.94 -5.71
CA GLU A 26 -30.55 7.65 -6.50
C GLU A 26 -30.73 8.55 -7.73
N THR A 27 -30.14 9.74 -7.72
CA THR A 27 -30.38 10.81 -8.70
C THR A 27 -29.10 11.45 -9.22
N GLY A 28 -27.94 11.07 -8.69
CA GLY A 28 -26.65 11.66 -8.98
C GLY A 28 -25.48 10.81 -8.48
N PRO A 29 -24.24 11.27 -8.71
CA PRO A 29 -23.06 10.44 -8.51
C PRO A 29 -22.45 10.56 -7.10
N TYR A 30 -23.14 11.18 -6.13
CA TYR A 30 -22.58 11.41 -4.79
C TYR A 30 -22.95 10.30 -3.81
N THR A 31 -21.91 9.67 -3.27
CA THR A 31 -21.98 8.75 -2.14
C THR A 31 -21.23 9.37 -0.97
N THR A 32 -21.95 9.81 0.06
CA THR A 32 -21.36 10.51 1.21
C THR A 32 -21.66 9.79 2.52
N PHE A 33 -20.59 9.45 3.24
CA PHE A 33 -20.64 8.94 4.60
C PHE A 33 -20.07 9.97 5.57
N ASP A 34 -20.70 10.11 6.73
CA ASP A 34 -20.32 11.14 7.71
C ASP A 34 -18.90 10.92 8.26
N THR A 35 -18.47 9.66 8.36
CA THR A 35 -17.19 9.24 8.92
C THR A 35 -16.56 8.13 8.09
N THR A 36 -15.24 8.06 8.09
CA THR A 36 -14.49 6.85 7.68
C THR A 36 -14.40 5.91 8.89
N PRO A 37 -14.90 4.66 8.83
CA PRO A 37 -15.00 3.80 10.01
C PRO A 37 -13.68 3.60 10.75
N ILE A 38 -12.61 3.33 10.01
CA ILE A 38 -11.24 3.30 10.51
C ILE A 38 -10.36 3.98 9.47
N SER A 39 -9.46 4.85 9.91
CA SER A 39 -8.41 5.40 9.05
C SER A 39 -7.12 5.56 9.83
N ARG A 40 -6.00 5.60 9.13
CA ARG A 40 -4.71 5.92 9.74
C ARG A 40 -3.93 6.69 8.71
N GLU A 41 -3.56 7.93 9.01
CA GLU A 41 -2.84 8.76 8.05
C GLU A 41 -1.47 8.13 7.72
N LYS A 42 -1.06 8.25 6.46
CA LYS A 42 0.19 7.67 5.95
C LYS A 42 1.41 8.23 6.70
N PRO A 43 2.41 7.40 7.04
CA PRO A 43 3.69 7.90 7.54
C PRO A 43 4.37 8.86 6.56
N PHE A 44 5.08 9.84 7.10
CA PHE A 44 5.81 10.83 6.30
C PHE A 44 7.09 11.32 6.97
N LEU A 45 8.09 11.64 6.14
CA LEU A 45 9.34 12.24 6.56
C LEU A 45 9.12 13.72 6.89
N HIS A 46 9.69 14.19 7.99
CA HIS A 46 9.67 15.60 8.40
C HIS A 46 10.98 15.99 9.10
N LEU A 47 11.15 17.30 9.33
CA LEU A 47 12.26 17.83 10.11
C LEU A 47 11.76 18.23 11.50
N ASP A 48 12.44 17.72 12.52
CA ASP A 48 12.33 18.20 13.89
C ASP A 48 13.61 19.00 14.21
N GLY A 49 13.52 20.33 14.07
CA GLY A 49 14.70 21.19 13.98
C GLY A 49 15.54 20.87 12.74
N SER A 50 16.72 20.30 12.94
CA SER A 50 17.62 19.85 11.86
C SER A 50 17.64 18.33 11.67
N GLU A 51 16.87 17.57 12.47
CA GLU A 51 16.88 16.11 12.43
C GLU A 51 15.76 15.58 11.53
N TYR A 52 16.12 14.66 10.63
CA TYR A 52 15.13 13.90 9.88
C TYR A 52 14.45 12.86 10.77
N LYS A 53 13.11 12.87 10.77
CA LYS A 53 12.27 11.89 11.46
C LYS A 53 11.14 11.45 10.55
N VAL A 54 10.60 10.27 10.81
CA VAL A 54 9.37 9.79 10.16
C VAL A 54 8.26 9.85 11.20
N PHE A 55 7.25 10.69 10.96
CA PHE A 55 6.05 10.70 11.78
C PHE A 55 5.16 9.53 11.38
N VAL A 56 4.71 8.75 12.37
CA VAL A 56 3.80 7.61 12.23
C VAL A 56 2.50 7.98 12.92
N PRO A 57 1.49 8.46 12.17
CA PRO A 57 0.21 8.87 12.74
C PRO A 57 -0.52 7.71 13.43
N ALA A 58 -1.22 8.00 14.52
CA ALA A 58 -2.05 7.01 15.20
C ALA A 58 -3.33 6.69 14.39
N LYS A 59 -3.87 5.50 14.62
CA LYS A 59 -5.17 5.06 14.06
C LYS A 59 -6.29 5.94 14.59
N ARG A 60 -7.26 6.27 13.74
CA ARG A 60 -8.50 6.97 14.05
C ARG A 60 -9.68 6.07 13.73
N THR A 61 -10.69 6.09 14.61
CA THR A 61 -11.97 5.41 14.40
C THR A 61 -13.05 6.47 14.19
N ASN A 62 -13.99 6.22 13.29
CA ASN A 62 -15.03 7.17 12.89
C ASN A 62 -14.43 8.53 12.51
N ALA A 63 -13.38 8.51 11.70
CA ALA A 63 -12.63 9.69 11.35
C ALA A 63 -13.47 10.66 10.53
N ARG A 64 -13.38 11.95 10.88
CA ARG A 64 -13.99 13.06 10.13
C ARG A 64 -13.09 14.27 10.18
N GLY A 65 -12.88 14.90 9.03
CA GLY A 65 -11.99 16.03 8.87
C GLY A 65 -10.51 15.64 8.94
N VAL A 66 -9.68 16.68 8.90
CA VAL A 66 -8.22 16.56 8.89
C VAL A 66 -7.69 16.11 10.26
N SER A 67 -6.54 15.44 10.27
CA SER A 67 -5.80 15.06 11.48
C SER A 67 -4.97 16.20 12.07
N TRP A 68 -4.83 17.32 11.35
CA TRP A 68 -4.02 18.47 11.72
C TRP A 68 -4.82 19.78 11.71
N PRO A 69 -4.50 20.78 12.56
CA PRO A 69 -3.52 20.73 13.66
C PRO A 69 -4.05 19.98 14.89
N ALA A 70 -5.24 19.38 14.80
CA ALA A 70 -5.91 18.63 15.86
C ALA A 70 -5.15 17.32 16.17
N ASN A 71 -3.94 17.43 16.72
CA ASN A 71 -2.96 16.38 16.99
C ASN A 71 -3.59 15.02 17.36
N THR A 72 -3.89 14.18 16.36
CA THR A 72 -4.60 12.90 16.55
C THR A 72 -3.69 11.80 17.09
N GLY A 73 -2.62 12.17 17.78
CA GLY A 73 -1.59 11.27 18.25
C GLY A 73 -0.67 10.78 17.13
N GLY A 74 0.30 9.95 17.53
CA GLY A 74 1.34 9.42 16.66
C GLY A 74 2.72 9.57 17.30
N THR A 75 3.72 8.96 16.67
CA THR A 75 5.10 8.94 17.16
C THR A 75 6.06 9.31 16.05
N SER A 76 7.08 10.11 16.37
CA SER A 76 8.19 10.37 15.44
C SER A 76 9.32 9.39 15.69
N LEU A 77 9.66 8.60 14.67
CA LEU A 77 10.81 7.71 14.67
C LEU A 77 12.02 8.46 14.08
N PRO A 78 13.17 8.50 14.78
CA PRO A 78 14.37 9.10 14.21
C PRO A 78 14.87 8.30 13.01
N LEU A 79 15.49 8.98 12.03
CA LEU A 79 15.92 8.35 10.78
C LEU A 79 17.00 7.26 11.00
N ASP A 80 17.75 7.31 12.09
CA ASP A 80 18.72 6.27 12.47
C ASP A 80 18.08 4.92 12.83
N ARG A 81 16.75 4.87 12.98
CA ARG A 81 15.95 3.64 13.09
C ARG A 81 15.54 3.08 11.73
N PHE A 82 16.01 3.65 10.63
CA PHE A 82 15.72 3.21 9.27
C PHE A 82 16.99 2.80 8.54
N TYR A 83 16.91 1.69 7.83
CA TYR A 83 17.81 1.43 6.73
C TYR A 83 17.37 2.25 5.52
N VAL A 84 18.23 3.18 5.10
CA VAL A 84 18.00 4.04 3.95
C VAL A 84 18.43 3.30 2.69
N VAL A 85 17.46 2.71 1.99
CA VAL A 85 17.69 1.91 0.78
C VAL A 85 18.04 2.84 -0.37
N LYS A 86 19.17 2.54 -1.03
CA LYS A 86 19.74 3.27 -2.17
C LYS A 86 20.16 2.28 -3.25
N PRO A 87 20.37 2.74 -4.50
CA PRO A 87 20.89 1.88 -5.56
C PRO A 87 22.14 1.11 -5.11
N GLY A 88 22.16 -0.19 -5.39
CA GLY A 88 23.21 -1.13 -4.93
C GLY A 88 22.87 -1.91 -3.67
N ALA A 89 21.81 -1.54 -2.93
CA ALA A 89 21.27 -2.40 -1.87
C ALA A 89 20.68 -3.67 -2.47
N THR A 90 20.99 -4.82 -1.88
CA THR A 90 20.44 -6.13 -2.27
C THR A 90 19.29 -6.50 -1.34
N ALA A 91 18.41 -7.40 -1.77
CA ALA A 91 17.37 -7.91 -0.88
C ALA A 91 17.93 -8.66 0.34
N ALA A 92 19.12 -9.27 0.23
CA ALA A 92 19.82 -9.82 1.40
C ALA A 92 20.16 -8.74 2.44
N THR A 93 20.69 -7.58 2.01
CA THR A 93 20.98 -6.46 2.92
C THR A 93 19.72 -5.84 3.48
N ILE A 94 18.65 -5.72 2.68
CA ILE A 94 17.35 -5.20 3.12
C ILE A 94 16.77 -6.12 4.22
N ASN A 95 16.74 -7.43 4.00
CA ASN A 95 16.23 -8.38 5.00
C ASN A 95 17.12 -8.41 6.25
N ALA A 96 18.44 -8.33 6.12
CA ALA A 96 19.32 -8.24 7.27
C ALA A 96 19.06 -6.99 8.13
N ALA A 97 18.70 -5.86 7.51
CA ALA A 97 18.31 -4.66 8.24
C ALA A 97 16.98 -4.83 8.99
N LEU A 98 15.99 -5.50 8.37
CA LEU A 98 14.73 -5.84 9.03
C LEU A 98 14.96 -6.76 10.25
N ASP A 99 15.80 -7.79 10.09
CA ASP A 99 16.19 -8.72 11.16
C ASP A 99 16.93 -8.00 12.31
N GLN A 100 17.68 -6.93 12.00
CA GLN A 100 18.35 -6.09 12.99
C GLN A 100 17.42 -5.11 13.72
N GLY A 101 16.13 -5.08 13.39
CA GLY A 101 15.17 -4.20 14.06
C GLY A 101 15.03 -2.81 13.42
N LEU A 102 15.57 -2.59 12.22
CA LEU A 102 15.39 -1.35 11.47
C LEU A 102 14.08 -1.35 10.67
N ASN A 103 13.57 -0.15 10.42
CA ASN A 103 12.55 0.13 9.42
C ASN A 103 13.22 0.32 8.04
N LEU A 104 12.43 0.45 6.97
CA LEU A 104 12.94 0.70 5.62
C LEU A 104 12.48 2.07 5.13
N LEU A 105 13.43 2.85 4.60
CA LEU A 105 13.15 4.05 3.83
C LEU A 105 13.77 3.90 2.45
N PHE A 106 12.94 3.64 1.43
CA PHE A 106 13.39 3.60 0.05
C PHE A 106 13.52 5.01 -0.51
N THR A 107 14.74 5.39 -0.87
CA THR A 107 14.97 6.63 -1.62
C THR A 107 14.45 6.50 -3.06
N PRO A 108 14.27 7.59 -3.82
CA PRO A 108 13.80 7.48 -5.20
C PRO A 108 14.75 6.63 -6.06
N GLY A 109 14.21 5.61 -6.73
CA GLY A 109 14.98 4.67 -7.53
C GLY A 109 14.18 3.42 -7.92
N VAL A 110 14.77 2.61 -8.80
CA VAL A 110 14.25 1.29 -9.20
C VAL A 110 15.19 0.22 -8.63
N TYR A 111 14.63 -0.71 -7.85
CA TYR A 111 15.33 -1.68 -7.02
C TYR A 111 15.00 -3.08 -7.48
N HIS A 112 15.94 -3.69 -8.19
CA HIS A 112 15.86 -5.10 -8.56
C HIS A 112 16.22 -5.99 -7.35
N ILE A 113 15.40 -7.02 -7.10
CA ILE A 113 15.61 -7.96 -6.00
C ILE A 113 15.57 -9.40 -6.48
N ASP A 114 16.48 -10.22 -5.95
CA ASP A 114 16.64 -11.64 -6.30
C ASP A 114 16.00 -12.60 -5.30
N ARG A 115 15.35 -12.05 -4.26
CA ARG A 115 14.65 -12.75 -3.20
C ARG A 115 13.61 -11.83 -2.57
N THR A 116 12.55 -12.42 -2.03
CA THR A 116 11.47 -11.71 -1.35
C THR A 116 11.96 -10.87 -0.18
N ILE A 117 11.42 -9.65 -0.05
CA ILE A 117 11.59 -8.82 1.15
C ILE A 117 10.65 -9.32 2.24
N GLU A 118 11.19 -9.63 3.42
CA GLU A 118 10.49 -10.36 4.48
C GLU A 118 10.24 -9.46 5.71
N VAL A 119 9.06 -8.86 5.80
CA VAL A 119 8.68 -7.98 6.92
C VAL A 119 8.04 -8.80 8.04
N LYS A 120 8.85 -9.17 9.04
CA LYS A 120 8.43 -10.10 10.11
C LYS A 120 8.19 -9.45 11.48
N ARG A 121 8.61 -8.19 11.65
CA ARG A 121 8.55 -7.49 12.94
C ARG A 121 7.32 -6.58 12.97
N ALA A 122 6.56 -6.66 14.06
CA ALA A 122 5.47 -5.74 14.34
C ALA A 122 5.93 -4.26 14.27
N ASP A 123 5.02 -3.37 13.91
CA ASP A 123 5.23 -1.92 13.79
C ASP A 123 6.33 -1.51 12.79
N THR A 124 6.77 -2.41 11.90
CA THR A 124 7.76 -2.07 10.88
C THR A 124 7.18 -1.06 9.89
N VAL A 125 7.91 0.03 9.68
CA VAL A 125 7.61 1.02 8.65
C VAL A 125 8.43 0.74 7.40
N VAL A 126 7.76 0.61 6.26
CA VAL A 126 8.35 0.57 4.92
C VAL A 126 7.82 1.77 4.15
N LEU A 127 8.64 2.80 4.03
CA LEU A 127 8.27 4.07 3.39
C LEU A 127 9.08 4.27 2.11
N GLY A 128 8.41 4.48 0.98
CA GLY A 128 9.00 4.90 -0.29
C GLY A 128 8.92 6.40 -0.50
N LEU A 129 9.95 6.95 -1.13
CA LEU A 129 10.02 8.35 -1.57
C LEU A 129 10.11 8.40 -3.09
N GLY A 130 9.39 9.35 -3.70
CA GLY A 130 9.50 9.64 -5.13
C GLY A 130 9.21 8.45 -6.04
N LEU A 131 8.15 7.67 -5.75
CA LEU A 131 7.77 6.48 -6.52
C LEU A 131 8.92 5.45 -6.57
N ALA A 132 9.55 5.21 -5.42
CA ALA A 132 10.49 4.10 -5.25
C ALA A 132 9.84 2.80 -5.75
N THR A 133 10.54 2.11 -6.64
CA THR A 133 9.99 0.97 -7.39
C THR A 133 10.77 -0.29 -7.06
N ILE A 134 10.10 -1.37 -6.69
CA ILE A 134 10.68 -2.69 -6.41
C ILE A 134 10.35 -3.61 -7.59
N VAL A 135 11.36 -4.23 -8.19
CA VAL A 135 11.22 -5.18 -9.30
C VAL A 135 11.71 -6.54 -8.85
N PRO A 136 10.84 -7.55 -8.69
CA PRO A 136 11.28 -8.90 -8.37
C PRO A 136 11.82 -9.62 -9.61
N ASP A 137 13.07 -10.07 -9.54
CA ASP A 137 13.74 -10.82 -10.59
C ASP A 137 13.59 -12.33 -10.37
N GLY A 138 13.65 -13.12 -11.45
CA GLY A 138 13.70 -14.59 -11.34
C GLY A 138 12.41 -15.25 -10.85
N GLY A 139 11.28 -14.53 -10.87
CA GLY A 139 9.97 -15.04 -10.47
C GLY A 139 9.76 -15.12 -8.96
N VAL A 140 10.60 -14.44 -8.17
CA VAL A 140 10.35 -14.25 -6.74
C VAL A 140 9.18 -13.32 -6.51
N ASP A 141 8.65 -13.33 -5.30
CA ASP A 141 7.68 -12.34 -4.87
C ASP A 141 8.38 -11.07 -4.42
N ALA A 142 7.73 -9.90 -4.49
CA ALA A 142 8.40 -8.66 -4.12
C ALA A 142 8.53 -8.53 -2.59
N MET A 143 7.43 -8.76 -1.87
CA MET A 143 7.37 -8.57 -0.43
C MET A 143 6.33 -9.44 0.24
N HIS A 144 6.71 -10.07 1.34
CA HIS A 144 5.82 -10.75 2.26
C HIS A 144 5.83 -10.05 3.63
N VAL A 145 4.64 -9.85 4.20
CA VAL A 145 4.45 -9.40 5.58
C VAL A 145 3.96 -10.58 6.39
N ALA A 146 4.57 -10.84 7.54
CA ALA A 146 4.12 -11.86 8.48
C ALA A 146 2.78 -11.47 9.15
N ASP A 147 2.16 -12.42 9.86
CA ASP A 147 0.94 -12.18 10.65
C ASP A 147 1.28 -11.42 11.94
N VAL A 148 1.57 -10.13 11.82
CA VAL A 148 2.03 -9.27 12.91
C VAL A 148 1.36 -7.90 12.88
N ASP A 149 1.21 -7.31 14.06
CA ASP A 149 0.58 -6.00 14.23
C ASP A 149 1.33 -4.88 13.51
N GLY A 150 0.58 -3.89 13.03
CA GLY A 150 1.04 -2.51 12.94
C GLY A 150 2.02 -2.18 11.82
N VAL A 151 2.29 -3.11 10.89
CA VAL A 151 3.17 -2.83 9.75
C VAL A 151 2.59 -1.68 8.91
N ARG A 152 3.46 -0.81 8.40
CA ARG A 152 3.11 0.34 7.56
C ARG A 152 3.79 0.20 6.21
N LEU A 153 3.06 -0.17 5.17
CA LEU A 153 3.54 -0.13 3.79
C LEU A 153 3.06 1.18 3.16
N ALA A 154 3.99 2.02 2.71
CA ALA A 154 3.66 3.38 2.29
C ALA A 154 4.47 3.86 1.07
N GLY A 155 3.82 4.24 -0.03
CA GLY A 155 4.41 5.10 -1.06
C GLY A 155 5.44 4.47 -2.00
N PHE A 156 5.23 3.22 -2.42
CA PHE A 156 6.12 2.53 -3.36
C PHE A 156 5.34 1.77 -4.45
N LEU A 157 6.01 1.55 -5.58
CA LEU A 157 5.52 0.73 -6.69
C LEU A 157 6.17 -0.66 -6.62
N ILE A 158 5.39 -1.71 -6.83
CA ILE A 158 5.90 -3.03 -7.19
C ILE A 158 5.67 -3.20 -8.70
N ASP A 159 6.76 -3.36 -9.45
CA ASP A 159 6.71 -3.50 -10.91
C ASP A 159 7.14 -4.92 -11.28
N ALA A 160 6.22 -5.70 -11.84
CA ALA A 160 6.42 -7.13 -12.05
C ALA A 160 7.58 -7.42 -13.01
N GLY A 161 8.42 -8.40 -12.65
CA GLY A 161 9.49 -8.88 -13.52
C GLY A 161 8.96 -9.74 -14.69
N PRO A 162 9.82 -10.01 -15.69
CA PRO A 162 9.45 -10.80 -16.87
C PRO A 162 9.25 -12.30 -16.57
N GLN A 163 9.77 -12.79 -15.43
CA GLN A 163 9.45 -14.12 -14.92
C GLN A 163 8.27 -14.00 -13.96
N ARG A 164 7.31 -14.91 -14.09
CA ARG A 164 6.07 -14.90 -13.31
C ARG A 164 6.35 -15.08 -11.81
N SER A 165 5.96 -14.09 -11.02
CA SER A 165 5.82 -14.23 -9.56
C SER A 165 4.51 -14.95 -9.21
N ASP A 166 4.48 -15.70 -8.12
CA ASP A 166 3.25 -16.29 -7.61
C ASP A 166 2.36 -15.20 -6.99
N THR A 167 2.94 -14.32 -6.16
CA THR A 167 2.25 -13.20 -5.53
C THR A 167 3.17 -11.99 -5.38
N LEU A 168 2.89 -10.85 -6.02
CA LEU A 168 3.80 -9.70 -5.90
C LEU A 168 3.87 -9.15 -4.46
N LEU A 169 2.72 -8.93 -3.80
CA LEU A 169 2.62 -8.55 -2.39
C LEU A 169 1.72 -9.50 -1.62
N ARG A 170 2.22 -10.07 -0.53
CA ARG A 170 1.43 -10.89 0.40
C ARG A 170 1.44 -10.27 1.80
N VAL A 171 0.25 -10.00 2.35
CA VAL A 171 0.09 -9.53 3.74
C VAL A 171 -0.54 -10.64 4.56
N GLY A 172 0.24 -11.24 5.46
CA GLY A 172 -0.14 -12.43 6.21
C GLY A 172 0.12 -13.74 5.43
N PRO A 173 0.55 -14.82 6.10
CA PRO A 173 0.61 -16.14 5.49
C PRO A 173 -0.80 -16.69 5.19
N ALA A 174 -0.90 -17.77 4.40
CA ALA A 174 -2.20 -18.30 3.97
C ALA A 174 -3.06 -18.85 5.12
N ASP A 175 -2.43 -19.17 6.26
CA ASP A 175 -3.04 -19.62 7.51
C ASP A 175 -3.11 -18.50 8.58
N ALA A 176 -2.97 -17.23 8.16
CA ALA A 176 -3.22 -16.07 9.01
C ALA A 176 -4.61 -16.17 9.67
N SER A 177 -4.67 -15.84 10.96
CA SER A 177 -5.90 -15.93 11.76
C SER A 177 -5.86 -15.06 13.03
N ALA A 178 -4.84 -14.21 13.17
CA ALA A 178 -4.73 -13.31 14.29
C ALA A 178 -5.58 -12.04 14.06
N ASP A 179 -6.36 -11.65 15.07
CA ASP A 179 -7.05 -10.36 15.12
C ASP A 179 -6.01 -9.24 15.31
N HIS A 180 -6.03 -8.27 14.41
CA HIS A 180 -5.15 -7.11 14.43
C HIS A 180 -5.92 -5.79 14.64
N SER A 181 -7.20 -5.87 15.02
CA SER A 181 -8.15 -4.75 15.12
C SER A 181 -7.61 -3.56 15.93
N ALA A 182 -6.81 -3.82 16.97
CA ALA A 182 -6.17 -2.80 17.80
C ALA A 182 -5.08 -2.02 17.04
N ASN A 183 -4.23 -2.70 16.28
CA ASN A 183 -3.12 -2.12 15.54
C ASN A 183 -2.94 -2.82 14.18
N PRO A 184 -3.81 -2.55 13.20
CA PRO A 184 -3.80 -3.28 11.94
C PRO A 184 -2.59 -2.93 11.09
N THR A 185 -2.19 -3.82 10.19
CA THR A 185 -1.30 -3.47 9.09
C THR A 185 -1.98 -2.49 8.13
N THR A 186 -1.25 -1.50 7.61
CA THR A 186 -1.76 -0.60 6.55
C THR A 186 -0.96 -0.71 5.26
N VAL A 187 -1.67 -0.61 4.15
CA VAL A 187 -1.16 -0.53 2.79
C VAL A 187 -1.64 0.80 2.19
N GLN A 188 -0.72 1.74 1.95
CA GLN A 188 -1.06 3.12 1.57
C GLN A 188 -0.19 3.65 0.44
N ASP A 189 -0.78 4.13 -0.65
CA ASP A 189 -0.03 4.52 -1.85
C ASP A 189 0.95 3.40 -2.30
N VAL A 190 0.52 2.14 -2.15
CA VAL A 190 1.25 0.99 -2.68
C VAL A 190 0.63 0.65 -4.01
N PHE A 191 1.43 0.72 -5.06
CA PHE A 191 0.98 0.52 -6.43
C PHE A 191 1.55 -0.78 -6.98
N VAL A 192 0.83 -1.39 -7.93
CA VAL A 192 1.33 -2.54 -8.67
C VAL A 192 1.21 -2.28 -10.16
N ARG A 193 2.27 -2.59 -10.91
CA ARG A 193 2.28 -2.58 -12.37
C ARG A 193 2.69 -3.93 -12.91
N ILE A 194 1.95 -4.43 -13.91
CA ILE A 194 2.28 -5.66 -14.64
C ILE A 194 2.38 -5.35 -16.14
N GLY A 195 3.60 -5.13 -16.63
CA GLY A 195 3.88 -4.76 -18.01
C GLY A 195 4.00 -3.25 -18.25
N GLY A 196 4.04 -2.82 -19.51
CA GLY A 196 4.08 -1.42 -19.94
C GLY A 196 5.50 -0.84 -20.06
N ALA A 197 6.45 -1.32 -19.26
CA ALA A 197 7.89 -1.00 -19.34
C ALA A 197 8.73 -2.22 -19.80
N GLY A 198 8.12 -3.11 -20.58
CA GLY A 198 8.60 -4.47 -20.83
C GLY A 198 7.59 -5.51 -20.36
N PRO A 199 7.78 -6.81 -20.67
CA PRO A 199 6.87 -7.85 -20.19
C PRO A 199 6.99 -8.00 -18.67
N GLY A 200 5.84 -8.14 -18.00
CA GLY A 200 5.75 -8.43 -16.57
C GLY A 200 4.69 -9.48 -16.32
N LEU A 201 4.90 -10.41 -15.39
CA LEU A 201 3.97 -11.52 -15.14
C LEU A 201 3.76 -11.75 -13.65
N ALA A 202 2.51 -12.00 -13.25
CA ALA A 202 2.16 -12.43 -11.89
C ALA A 202 0.93 -13.35 -11.94
N THR A 203 0.78 -14.26 -10.99
CA THR A 203 -0.50 -14.99 -10.82
C THR A 203 -1.48 -14.16 -10.01
N ASP A 204 -1.11 -13.83 -8.77
CA ASP A 204 -1.82 -12.89 -7.90
C ASP A 204 -0.96 -11.62 -7.74
N SER A 205 -1.56 -10.43 -7.79
CA SER A 205 -0.81 -9.18 -7.60
C SER A 205 -0.70 -8.82 -6.13
N VAL A 206 -1.83 -8.76 -5.42
CA VAL A 206 -1.87 -8.51 -3.98
C VAL A 206 -2.75 -9.55 -3.32
N VAL A 207 -2.26 -10.18 -2.26
CA VAL A 207 -3.03 -11.10 -1.41
C VAL A 207 -3.01 -10.59 0.02
N ILE A 208 -4.21 -10.35 0.58
CA ILE A 208 -4.41 -9.93 1.96
C ILE A 208 -5.04 -11.09 2.73
N ASN A 209 -4.23 -11.77 3.55
CA ASN A 209 -4.66 -12.86 4.41
C ASN A 209 -4.84 -12.43 5.86
N SER A 210 -4.04 -11.49 6.38
CA SER A 210 -4.21 -10.99 7.74
C SER A 210 -5.53 -10.24 7.91
N ASP A 211 -6.15 -10.42 9.06
CA ASP A 211 -7.39 -9.75 9.44
C ASP A 211 -7.14 -8.25 9.71
N ASP A 212 -8.21 -7.45 9.65
CA ASP A 212 -8.24 -6.01 9.96
C ASP A 212 -7.35 -5.09 9.10
N VAL A 213 -6.68 -5.63 8.07
CA VAL A 213 -5.79 -4.83 7.21
C VAL A 213 -6.55 -3.64 6.62
N ILE A 214 -5.93 -2.47 6.64
CA ILE A 214 -6.46 -1.27 6.01
C ILE A 214 -5.69 -0.99 4.73
N VAL A 215 -6.36 -1.09 3.59
CA VAL A 215 -5.84 -0.67 2.29
C VAL A 215 -6.41 0.72 1.99
N ASP A 216 -5.59 1.75 2.15
CA ASP A 216 -6.01 3.14 1.97
C ASP A 216 -5.21 3.78 0.84
N HIS A 217 -5.85 3.85 -0.33
CA HIS A 217 -5.30 4.15 -1.64
C HIS A 217 -4.32 3.09 -2.18
N THR A 218 -4.76 2.35 -3.18
CA THR A 218 -3.91 1.49 -4.01
C THR A 218 -4.37 1.57 -5.46
N TRP A 219 -3.42 1.35 -6.36
CA TRP A 219 -3.72 1.12 -7.77
C TRP A 219 -2.97 -0.12 -8.24
N ILE A 220 -3.71 -1.16 -8.56
CA ILE A 220 -3.21 -2.47 -8.98
C ILE A 220 -3.56 -2.60 -10.45
N TRP A 221 -2.57 -2.44 -11.33
CA TRP A 221 -2.80 -2.21 -12.75
C TRP A 221 -2.03 -3.21 -13.60
N ARG A 222 -2.76 -4.10 -14.27
CA ARG A 222 -2.22 -4.84 -15.40
C ARG A 222 -2.19 -3.91 -16.61
N ALA A 223 -1.02 -3.71 -17.20
CA ALA A 223 -0.84 -2.71 -18.24
C ALA A 223 -1.74 -2.94 -19.47
N ASP A 224 -2.49 -1.91 -19.88
CA ASP A 224 -3.26 -1.88 -21.12
C ASP A 224 -2.50 -1.22 -22.30
N HIS A 225 -1.40 -0.53 -22.01
CA HIS A 225 -0.55 0.16 -22.99
C HIS A 225 0.93 0.17 -22.60
N GLY A 226 1.80 0.58 -23.54
CA GLY A 226 3.25 0.55 -23.40
C GLY A 226 3.87 -0.71 -24.02
N GLU A 227 5.14 -0.94 -23.71
CA GLU A 227 5.88 -2.11 -24.21
C GLU A 227 5.58 -3.37 -23.39
N GLY A 228 5.59 -4.53 -24.02
CA GLY A 228 5.38 -5.82 -23.34
C GLY A 228 3.92 -6.07 -22.92
N VAL A 229 2.94 -5.46 -23.58
CA VAL A 229 1.51 -5.64 -23.29
C VAL A 229 0.86 -6.62 -24.28
N GLY A 230 -0.01 -7.49 -23.77
CA GLY A 230 -0.76 -8.46 -24.56
C GLY A 230 -1.42 -9.51 -23.68
N TRP A 231 -2.43 -10.22 -24.21
CA TRP A 231 -3.21 -11.19 -23.43
C TRP A 231 -2.34 -12.20 -22.66
N GLU A 232 -1.29 -12.73 -23.31
CA GLU A 232 -0.30 -13.61 -22.69
C GLU A 232 1.01 -12.89 -22.30
N THR A 233 1.36 -11.78 -22.98
CA THR A 233 2.65 -11.07 -22.80
C THR A 233 2.82 -10.48 -21.40
N ASN A 234 1.77 -9.88 -20.86
CA ASN A 234 1.72 -9.41 -19.47
C ASN A 234 0.56 -10.04 -18.71
N ARG A 235 0.34 -11.33 -18.90
CA ARG A 235 -0.74 -12.04 -18.24
C ARG A 235 -0.63 -11.92 -16.72
N ALA A 236 -1.70 -11.42 -16.12
CA ALA A 236 -1.92 -11.37 -14.70
C ALA A 236 -3.36 -11.82 -14.42
N ASP A 237 -3.49 -12.97 -13.75
CA ASP A 237 -4.81 -13.60 -13.60
C ASP A 237 -5.66 -12.86 -12.55
N TYR A 238 -5.08 -12.47 -11.41
CA TYR A 238 -5.82 -11.89 -10.28
C TYR A 238 -5.16 -10.62 -9.74
N GLY A 239 -5.98 -9.60 -9.48
CA GLY A 239 -5.53 -8.30 -8.96
C GLY A 239 -5.36 -8.31 -7.45
N LEU A 240 -6.43 -8.09 -6.71
CA LEU A 240 -6.47 -8.12 -5.25
C LEU A 240 -7.27 -9.32 -4.77
N ARG A 241 -6.68 -10.24 -4.01
CA ARG A 241 -7.43 -11.27 -3.27
C ARG A 241 -7.48 -10.92 -1.79
N VAL A 242 -8.68 -10.79 -1.23
CA VAL A 242 -8.90 -10.57 0.21
C VAL A 242 -9.45 -11.85 0.82
N ASN A 243 -8.66 -12.46 1.69
CA ASN A 243 -9.03 -13.66 2.43
C ASN A 243 -9.25 -13.37 3.93
N GLY A 244 -8.57 -12.37 4.48
CA GLY A 244 -8.72 -11.97 5.89
C GLY A 244 -10.08 -11.36 6.20
N ASP A 245 -10.51 -11.52 7.45
CA ASP A 245 -11.72 -10.95 8.00
C ASP A 245 -11.54 -9.46 8.33
N ASP A 246 -12.63 -8.69 8.28
CA ASP A 246 -12.67 -7.27 8.67
C ASP A 246 -11.66 -6.32 7.97
N VAL A 247 -11.19 -6.70 6.78
CA VAL A 247 -10.34 -5.86 5.91
C VAL A 247 -11.13 -4.66 5.40
N LEU A 248 -10.54 -3.46 5.51
CA LEU A 248 -11.13 -2.20 5.03
C LEU A 248 -10.35 -1.66 3.83
N THR A 249 -11.03 -1.38 2.72
CA THR A 249 -10.44 -0.68 1.57
C THR A 249 -11.07 0.70 1.37
N THR A 250 -10.25 1.74 1.25
CA THR A 250 -10.66 3.11 0.92
C THR A 250 -9.84 3.62 -0.27
N GLY A 251 -10.49 3.93 -1.39
CA GLY A 251 -9.78 4.33 -2.62
C GLY A 251 -9.11 3.14 -3.32
N LEU A 252 -9.88 2.10 -3.62
CA LEU A 252 -9.43 0.91 -4.33
C LEU A 252 -9.55 1.10 -5.86
N PHE A 253 -8.43 0.96 -6.57
CA PHE A 253 -8.37 0.98 -8.03
C PHE A 253 -7.69 -0.30 -8.52
N VAL A 254 -8.40 -1.15 -9.27
CA VAL A 254 -7.86 -2.40 -9.82
C VAL A 254 -8.35 -2.62 -11.24
N GLU A 255 -7.44 -2.90 -12.16
CA GLU A 255 -7.75 -2.81 -13.58
C GLU A 255 -7.07 -3.88 -14.45
N HIS A 256 -7.85 -4.38 -15.41
CA HIS A 256 -7.45 -5.10 -16.62
C HIS A 256 -6.92 -6.52 -16.41
N PHE A 257 -7.23 -7.16 -15.28
CA PHE A 257 -6.80 -8.54 -15.03
C PHE A 257 -7.46 -9.54 -15.99
N ASN A 258 -6.77 -10.65 -16.27
CA ASN A 258 -7.29 -11.68 -17.17
C ASN A 258 -8.49 -12.42 -16.56
N LYS A 259 -8.63 -12.43 -15.22
CA LYS A 259 -9.77 -13.01 -14.50
C LYS A 259 -10.38 -11.99 -13.55
N TYR A 260 -10.40 -12.24 -12.24
CA TYR A 260 -11.00 -11.34 -11.27
C TYR A 260 -10.01 -10.23 -10.90
N ASP A 261 -10.41 -8.99 -11.13
CA ASP A 261 -9.68 -7.82 -10.64
C ASP A 261 -9.65 -7.80 -9.09
N VAL A 262 -10.77 -8.13 -8.44
CA VAL A 262 -10.89 -8.30 -6.98
C VAL A 262 -11.64 -9.58 -6.66
#